data_AF-A0A960CP00-F1
#
_entry.id   AF-A0A960CP00-F1
#
_cell.length_a   1.000
_cell.length_b   1.000
_cell.length_c   1.000
_cell.angle_alpha   90.00
_cell.angle_beta   90.00
_cell.angle_gamma   90.00
#
_symmetry.space_group_name_H-M   'P 1'
#
loop_
_entity.id
_entity.type
_entity.pdbx_description
1 polymer ?
#
loop_
_entity_poly.entity_id
_entity_poly.type
_entity_poly.pdbx_seq_one_letter_code
_entity_poly.pdbx_strand_id
1 'polypeptide(L)'
;MSRNVSRRLRAVGTVLVAVGVAVGVATPANADPGLWDPTLPQILSAGAPGDPAAVANASLQATMQATQATMDLGRKFLSSLGIGGSPASAVPGGRVSGPQAIEYVIARGASQRGVPYSWGGGAINGPSAGVEQDAGKIGYDCSGFTRYAYAGVGVLLPKYSGDQYNAGRHIPP
;
A
#
# COMPACT_ATOMS: atom_id res chain seq x y z
N MET A 1 -29.31 28.84 -40.99
CA MET A 1 -29.40 28.24 -39.63
C MET A 1 -28.85 26.79 -39.52
N SER A 2 -27.94 26.32 -40.39
CA SER A 2 -27.57 24.88 -40.46
C SER A 2 -26.24 24.48 -39.78
N ARG A 3 -25.26 25.38 -39.65
CA ARG A 3 -23.91 25.05 -39.14
C ARG A 3 -23.83 24.78 -37.63
N ASN A 4 -24.80 25.27 -36.85
CA ASN A 4 -24.79 25.11 -35.39
C ASN A 4 -25.34 23.76 -34.94
N VAL A 5 -26.23 23.15 -35.74
CA VAL A 5 -26.83 21.84 -35.45
C VAL A 5 -25.82 20.71 -35.68
N SER A 6 -25.04 20.78 -36.76
CA SER A 6 -24.01 19.79 -37.08
C SER A 6 -22.84 19.78 -36.08
N ARG A 7 -22.45 20.95 -35.54
CA ARG A 7 -21.44 21.05 -34.46
C ARG A 7 -21.93 20.42 -33.15
N ARG A 8 -23.20 20.64 -32.79
CA ARG A 8 -23.78 20.08 -31.57
C ARG A 8 -23.92 18.55 -31.66
N LEU A 9 -24.33 18.02 -32.79
CA LEU A 9 -24.42 16.57 -33.02
C LEU A 9 -23.06 15.86 -32.96
N ARG A 10 -22.01 16.48 -33.53
CA ARG A 10 -20.64 15.95 -33.44
C ARG A 10 -20.11 15.95 -32.00
N ALA A 11 -20.33 17.05 -31.26
CA ALA A 11 -19.91 17.14 -29.86
C ALA A 11 -20.62 16.11 -28.97
N VAL A 12 -21.91 15.89 -29.16
CA VAL A 12 -22.68 14.86 -28.44
C VAL A 12 -22.17 13.45 -28.79
N GLY A 13 -21.88 13.18 -30.07
CA GLY A 13 -21.29 11.91 -30.50
C GLY A 13 -19.93 11.62 -29.87
N THR A 14 -19.04 12.62 -29.79
CA THR A 14 -17.72 12.45 -29.16
C THR A 14 -17.82 12.24 -27.64
N VAL A 15 -18.74 12.93 -26.96
CA VAL A 15 -18.98 12.74 -25.52
C VAL A 15 -19.54 11.34 -25.24
N LEU A 16 -20.48 10.85 -26.04
CA LEU A 16 -21.05 9.51 -25.87
C LEU A 16 -20.02 8.40 -26.09
N VAL A 17 -19.11 8.54 -27.07
CA VAL A 17 -18.02 7.58 -27.28
C VAL A 17 -17.00 7.64 -26.14
N ALA A 18 -16.64 8.83 -25.65
CA ALA A 18 -15.74 8.98 -24.51
C ALA A 18 -16.31 8.39 -23.21
N VAL A 19 -17.62 8.56 -22.97
CA VAL A 19 -18.32 7.94 -21.85
C VAL A 19 -18.44 6.42 -22.04
N GLY A 20 -18.71 5.94 -23.25
CA GLY A 20 -18.77 4.50 -23.55
C GLY A 20 -17.43 3.78 -23.35
N VAL A 21 -16.31 4.43 -23.67
CA VAL A 21 -14.95 3.90 -23.42
C VAL A 21 -14.59 3.98 -21.93
N ALA A 22 -15.05 5.00 -21.21
CA ALA A 22 -14.82 5.15 -19.77
C ALA A 22 -15.70 4.24 -18.89
N VAL A 23 -16.87 3.81 -19.39
CA VAL A 23 -17.82 2.92 -18.69
C VAL A 23 -17.65 1.48 -19.16
N GLY A 24 -16.41 1.06 -19.46
CA GLY A 24 -16.07 -0.35 -19.47
C GLY A 24 -16.49 -0.95 -18.13
N VAL A 25 -17.59 -1.69 -18.13
CA VAL A 25 -18.11 -2.42 -16.97
C VAL A 25 -17.05 -3.43 -16.56
N ALA A 26 -16.17 -3.02 -15.65
CA ALA A 26 -15.25 -3.94 -14.99
C ALA A 26 -16.12 -4.92 -14.21
N THR A 27 -16.41 -6.08 -14.81
CA THR A 27 -17.04 -7.18 -14.09
C THR A 27 -16.16 -7.52 -12.89
N PRO A 28 -16.73 -7.73 -11.70
CA PRO A 28 -15.94 -8.11 -10.54
C PRO A 28 -15.14 -9.38 -10.88
N ALA A 29 -13.83 -9.33 -10.65
CA ALA A 29 -12.97 -10.49 -10.83
C ALA A 29 -13.40 -11.57 -9.82
N ASN A 30 -13.71 -12.77 -10.31
CA ASN A 30 -13.91 -13.91 -9.42
C ASN A 30 -12.55 -14.45 -9.01
N ALA A 31 -12.38 -14.74 -7.71
CA ALA A 31 -11.19 -15.43 -7.24
C ALA A 31 -11.13 -16.82 -7.88
N ASP A 32 -9.94 -17.25 -8.30
CA ASP A 32 -9.71 -18.62 -8.71
C ASP A 32 -9.99 -19.56 -7.52
N PRO A 33 -10.69 -20.68 -7.70
CA PRO A 33 -11.00 -21.62 -6.59
C PRO A 33 -9.76 -22.34 -6.05
N GLY A 34 -8.60 -22.23 -6.70
CA GLY A 34 -7.33 -22.76 -6.21
C GLY A 34 -6.84 -22.09 -4.92
N LEU A 35 -5.95 -22.77 -4.21
CA LEU A 35 -5.33 -22.25 -2.99
C LEU A 35 -4.40 -21.06 -3.23
N TRP A 36 -3.88 -20.93 -4.46
CA TRP A 36 -2.87 -19.95 -4.84
C TRP A 36 -3.36 -19.12 -6.02
N ASP A 37 -2.95 -17.86 -6.08
CA ASP A 37 -3.04 -17.08 -7.31
C ASP A 37 -2.22 -17.76 -8.41
N PRO A 38 -2.83 -18.22 -9.51
CA PRO A 38 -2.13 -18.96 -10.56
C PRO A 38 -1.15 -18.10 -11.37
N THR A 39 -1.18 -16.77 -11.21
CA THR A 39 -0.32 -15.83 -11.94
C THR A 39 1.01 -15.56 -11.24
N LEU A 40 1.16 -15.99 -9.98
CA LEU A 40 2.34 -15.77 -9.15
C LEU A 40 2.97 -17.10 -8.71
N PRO A 41 4.26 -17.10 -8.32
CA PRO A 41 4.90 -18.27 -7.75
C PRO A 41 4.12 -18.81 -6.53
N GLN A 42 3.82 -20.11 -6.53
CA GLN A 42 3.07 -20.79 -5.48
C GLN A 42 3.94 -21.11 -4.25
N ILE A 43 4.53 -20.07 -3.68
CA ILE A 43 5.42 -20.13 -2.51
C ILE A 43 5.02 -19.05 -1.51
N LEU A 44 5.36 -19.26 -0.23
CA LEU A 44 5.20 -18.20 0.79
C LEU A 44 6.07 -16.99 0.42
N SER A 45 5.58 -15.78 0.70
CA SER A 45 6.37 -14.57 0.47
C SER A 45 7.58 -14.52 1.39
N ALA A 46 8.61 -13.76 0.98
CA ALA A 46 9.71 -13.39 1.86
C ALA A 46 9.22 -12.85 3.22
N GLY A 47 10.00 -13.12 4.27
CA GLY A 47 9.68 -12.87 5.67
C GLY A 47 9.04 -14.05 6.40
N ALA A 48 8.67 -15.13 5.70
CA ALA A 48 8.15 -16.34 6.32
C ALA A 48 9.16 -16.94 7.33
N PRO A 49 8.71 -17.66 8.37
CA PRO A 49 9.63 -18.29 9.32
C PRO A 49 10.70 -19.14 8.62
N GLY A 50 11.98 -18.85 8.88
CA GLY A 50 13.13 -19.51 8.25
C GLY A 50 13.68 -18.83 7.00
N ASP A 51 12.98 -17.84 6.44
CA ASP A 51 13.43 -17.07 5.27
C ASP A 51 14.54 -16.04 5.64
N PRO A 52 15.52 -15.74 4.76
CA PRO A 52 16.55 -14.75 5.03
C PRO A 52 16.01 -13.35 5.34
N ALA A 53 14.89 -12.93 4.75
CA ALA A 53 14.29 -11.64 5.11
C ALA A 53 13.70 -11.68 6.53
N ALA A 54 13.23 -12.82 7.02
CA ALA A 54 12.82 -12.98 8.42
C ALA A 54 14.02 -12.80 9.35
N VAL A 55 15.16 -13.45 9.04
CA VAL A 55 16.40 -13.33 9.82
C VAL A 55 16.90 -11.88 9.86
N ALA A 56 16.91 -11.20 8.70
CA ALA A 56 17.31 -9.80 8.62
C ALA A 56 16.45 -8.87 9.50
N ASN A 57 15.16 -9.17 9.65
CA ASN A 57 14.22 -8.39 10.45
C ASN A 57 14.10 -8.87 11.90
N ALA A 58 14.61 -10.05 12.25
CA ALA A 58 14.52 -10.63 13.58
C ALA A 58 15.45 -9.97 14.61
N SER A 59 16.43 -9.18 14.16
CA SER A 59 17.34 -8.49 15.09
C SER A 59 16.59 -7.43 15.90
N LEU A 60 16.96 -7.30 17.18
CA LEU A 60 16.44 -6.24 18.06
C LEU A 60 16.66 -4.86 17.44
N GLN A 61 17.83 -4.65 16.81
CA GLN A 61 18.16 -3.40 16.14
C GLN A 61 17.21 -3.09 14.97
N ALA A 62 16.93 -4.07 14.10
CA ALA A 62 15.99 -3.88 13.00
C ALA A 62 14.57 -3.56 13.52
N THR A 63 14.14 -4.25 14.58
CA THR A 63 12.84 -3.99 15.21
C THR A 63 12.76 -2.58 15.81
N MET A 64 13.80 -2.13 16.52
CA MET A 64 13.86 -0.77 17.08
C MET A 64 13.85 0.29 15.97
N GLN A 65 14.63 0.08 14.91
CA GLN A 65 14.68 1.00 13.77
C GLN A 65 13.32 1.11 13.07
N ALA A 66 12.67 -0.03 12.80
CA ALA A 66 11.36 -0.04 12.16
C ALA A 66 10.30 0.65 13.04
N THR A 67 10.34 0.42 14.34
CA THR A 67 9.43 1.04 15.31
C THR A 67 9.66 2.55 15.38
N GLN A 68 10.90 2.99 15.54
CA GLN A 68 11.24 4.42 15.61
C GLN A 68 10.84 5.14 14.33
N ALA A 69 11.19 4.59 13.16
CA ALA A 69 10.84 5.18 11.87
C ALA A 69 9.32 5.30 11.68
N THR A 70 8.57 4.28 12.10
CA THR A 70 7.10 4.31 12.02
C THR A 70 6.49 5.34 12.97
N MET A 71 6.99 5.43 14.20
CA MET A 71 6.57 6.43 15.18
C MET A 71 6.84 7.85 14.68
N ASP A 72 7.99 8.10 14.07
CA ASP A 72 8.35 9.41 13.52
C ASP A 72 7.46 9.79 12.33
N LEU A 73 7.12 8.84 11.46
CA LEU A 73 6.16 9.05 10.38
C LEU A 73 4.75 9.32 10.93
N GLY A 74 4.29 8.56 11.91
CA GLY A 74 3.00 8.77 12.58
C GLY A 74 2.90 10.15 13.23
N ARG A 75 3.94 10.60 13.94
CA ARG A 75 4.01 11.96 14.51
C ARG A 75 3.93 13.04 13.44
N LYS A 76 4.65 12.86 12.31
CA LYS A 76 4.59 13.79 11.17
C LYS A 76 3.19 13.84 10.56
N PHE A 77 2.54 12.69 10.40
CA PHE A 77 1.16 12.63 9.91
C PHE A 77 0.20 13.34 10.87
N LEU A 78 0.25 13.06 12.18
CA LEU A 78 -0.59 13.75 13.17
C LEU A 78 -0.33 15.26 13.21
N SER A 79 0.93 15.68 13.06
CA SER A 79 1.30 17.10 12.93
C SER A 79 0.67 17.73 11.68
N SER A 80 0.67 17.03 10.53
CA SER A 80 0.01 17.51 9.30
C SER A 80 -1.50 17.65 9.42
N LEU A 81 -2.13 16.94 10.36
CA LEU A 81 -3.55 17.07 10.70
C LEU A 81 -3.83 18.18 11.72
N GLY A 82 -2.81 18.85 12.26
CA GLY A 82 -2.95 19.84 13.33
C GLY A 82 -3.22 19.23 14.71
N ILE A 83 -3.05 17.91 14.87
CA ILE A 83 -3.32 17.15 16.12
C ILE A 83 -2.01 16.92 16.91
N GLY A 84 -0.86 17.34 16.37
CA GLY A 84 0.49 17.06 16.90
C GLY A 84 0.95 17.85 18.13
N GLY A 85 0.05 18.19 19.07
CA GLY A 85 0.41 18.71 20.39
C GLY A 85 0.86 17.60 21.36
N SER A 86 1.60 17.96 22.41
CA SER A 86 2.05 17.07 23.51
C SER A 86 0.96 16.08 23.98
N PRO A 87 1.32 14.89 24.52
CA PRO A 87 0.40 13.77 24.81
C PRO A 87 -0.76 14.06 25.79
N ALA A 88 -0.83 15.27 26.35
CA ALA A 88 -1.93 15.76 27.18
C ALA A 88 -3.23 16.06 26.41
N SER A 89 -3.24 15.98 25.07
CA SER A 89 -4.41 16.28 24.24
C SER A 89 -5.03 15.06 23.54
N ALA A 90 -4.79 13.85 24.03
CA ALA A 90 -5.51 12.67 23.56
C ALA A 90 -6.98 12.74 23.99
N VAL A 91 -7.84 13.27 23.12
CA VAL A 91 -9.30 13.24 23.31
C VAL A 91 -9.77 11.79 23.12
N PRO A 92 -10.37 11.15 24.15
CA PRO A 92 -11.00 9.84 23.98
C PRO A 92 -12.12 9.98 22.92
N GLY A 93 -12.00 9.24 21.81
CA GLY A 93 -12.99 9.29 20.73
C GLY A 93 -12.71 10.27 19.60
N GLY A 94 -11.54 10.92 19.58
CA GLY A 94 -11.02 11.56 18.37
C GLY A 94 -10.81 10.49 17.30
N ARG A 95 -11.81 10.28 16.43
CA ARG A 95 -11.62 9.43 15.25
C ARG A 95 -10.45 10.04 14.50
N VAL A 96 -9.32 9.31 14.45
CA VAL A 96 -8.33 9.51 13.39
C VAL A 96 -9.14 9.69 12.13
N SER A 97 -8.81 10.69 11.33
CA SER A 97 -9.45 10.96 10.06
C SER A 97 -9.28 9.76 9.14
N GLY A 98 -10.09 8.72 9.33
CA GLY A 98 -9.95 7.42 8.67
C GLY A 98 -9.82 7.59 7.16
N PRO A 99 -10.71 8.38 6.52
CA PRO A 99 -10.58 8.71 5.11
C PRO A 99 -9.23 9.36 4.75
N GLN A 100 -8.79 10.39 5.47
CA GLN A 100 -7.53 11.09 5.14
C GLN A 100 -6.29 10.21 5.40
N ALA A 101 -6.33 9.35 6.41
CA ALA A 101 -5.28 8.36 6.66
C ALA A 101 -5.22 7.31 5.54
N ILE A 102 -6.39 6.80 5.11
CA ILE A 102 -6.51 5.87 3.99
C ILE A 102 -5.97 6.50 2.71
N GLU A 103 -6.40 7.71 2.36
CA GLU A 103 -5.91 8.43 1.17
C GLU A 103 -4.41 8.68 1.24
N TYR A 104 -3.87 8.98 2.42
CA TYR A 104 -2.43 9.14 2.59
C TYR A 104 -1.66 7.83 2.39
N VAL A 105 -2.15 6.71 2.92
CA VAL A 105 -1.56 5.38 2.69
C VAL A 105 -1.58 5.03 1.19
N ILE A 106 -2.72 5.26 0.52
CA ILE A 106 -2.87 5.04 -0.92
C ILE A 106 -1.93 5.93 -1.71
N ALA A 107 -1.88 7.24 -1.43
CA ALA A 107 -1.01 8.19 -2.11
C ALA A 107 0.48 7.84 -1.92
N ARG A 108 0.87 7.44 -0.69
CA ARG A 108 2.22 6.99 -0.37
C ARG A 108 2.60 5.76 -1.18
N GLY A 109 1.75 4.73 -1.23
CA GLY A 109 1.98 3.55 -2.07
C GLY A 109 2.02 3.91 -3.57
N ALA A 110 1.06 4.69 -4.04
CA ALA A 110 0.96 5.12 -5.43
C ALA A 110 2.19 5.90 -5.91
N SER A 111 2.87 6.64 -5.02
CA SER A 111 4.11 7.37 -5.33
C SER A 111 5.28 6.46 -5.72
N GLN A 112 5.22 5.17 -5.40
CA GLN A 112 6.25 4.19 -5.70
C GLN A 112 5.96 3.39 -6.98
N ARG A 113 4.95 3.79 -7.76
CA ARG A 113 4.71 3.17 -9.08
C ARG A 113 5.95 3.29 -9.96
N GLY A 114 6.37 2.17 -10.53
CA GLY A 114 7.59 2.07 -11.34
C GLY A 114 8.84 1.67 -10.56
N VAL A 115 8.80 1.63 -9.22
CA VAL A 115 9.89 1.03 -8.43
C VAL A 115 9.92 -0.48 -8.69
N PRO A 116 11.10 -1.08 -8.95
CA PRO A 116 11.21 -2.50 -9.26
C PRO A 116 10.69 -3.41 -8.14
N TYR A 117 10.18 -4.57 -8.53
CA TYR A 117 10.02 -5.68 -7.60
C TYR A 117 11.39 -6.18 -7.12
N SER A 118 11.53 -6.47 -5.83
CA SER A 118 12.71 -7.07 -5.23
C SER A 118 12.31 -8.00 -4.09
N TRP A 119 12.54 -9.31 -4.23
CA TRP A 119 12.27 -10.31 -3.19
C TRP A 119 12.93 -9.95 -1.86
N GLY A 120 12.15 -9.86 -0.78
CA GLY A 120 12.62 -9.42 0.54
C GLY A 120 12.78 -7.90 0.70
N GLY A 121 12.69 -7.13 -0.38
CA GLY A 121 12.90 -5.68 -0.40
C GLY A 121 11.74 -4.90 0.22
N GLY A 122 12.04 -3.71 0.74
CA GLY A 122 11.07 -2.78 1.33
C GLY A 122 11.33 -2.53 2.80
N ALA A 123 11.89 -1.35 3.09
CA ALA A 123 12.05 -0.81 4.43
C ALA A 123 10.89 0.14 4.78
N ILE A 124 10.78 0.51 6.06
CA ILE A 124 9.74 1.44 6.56
C ILE A 124 9.77 2.80 5.84
N ASN A 125 10.96 3.24 5.44
CA ASN A 125 11.20 4.56 4.85
C ASN A 125 11.31 4.55 3.32
N GLY A 126 11.35 3.39 2.65
CA GLY A 126 11.54 3.34 1.19
C GLY A 126 11.87 1.94 0.67
N PRO A 127 12.16 1.82 -0.65
CA PRO A 127 12.66 0.58 -1.21
C PRO A 127 14.02 0.24 -0.59
N SER A 128 14.32 -1.05 -0.49
CA SER A 128 15.58 -1.53 0.09
C SER A 128 16.14 -2.67 -0.75
N ALA A 129 17.37 -3.07 -0.42
CA ALA A 129 17.95 -4.28 -0.97
C ALA A 129 17.05 -5.50 -0.65
N GLY A 130 16.86 -6.36 -1.65
CA GLY A 130 16.27 -7.67 -1.48
C GLY A 130 17.22 -8.67 -0.84
N VAL A 131 16.74 -9.91 -0.76
CA VAL A 131 17.50 -11.10 -0.33
C VAL A 131 17.46 -12.17 -1.44
N GLU A 132 18.27 -13.21 -1.27
CA GLU A 132 18.26 -14.40 -2.15
C GLU A 132 18.41 -14.03 -3.64
N GLN A 133 17.43 -14.37 -4.49
CA GLN A 133 17.45 -14.12 -5.94
C GLN A 133 17.53 -12.64 -6.31
N ASP A 134 17.14 -11.74 -5.41
CA ASP A 134 17.19 -10.29 -5.60
C ASP A 134 18.15 -9.62 -4.59
N ALA A 135 19.13 -10.35 -4.05
CA ALA A 135 20.13 -9.78 -3.15
C ALA A 135 20.83 -8.56 -3.78
N GLY A 136 20.77 -7.42 -3.11
CA GLY A 136 21.35 -6.14 -3.56
C GLY A 136 20.51 -5.36 -4.58
N LYS A 137 19.45 -5.94 -5.14
CA LYS A 137 18.48 -5.21 -5.98
C LYS A 137 17.63 -4.31 -5.10
N ILE A 138 17.51 -3.04 -5.46
CA ILE A 138 16.70 -2.08 -4.71
C ILE A 138 15.26 -2.11 -5.21
N GLY A 139 14.33 -2.42 -4.32
CA GLY A 139 12.91 -2.45 -4.67
C GLY A 139 12.01 -2.81 -3.49
N TYR A 140 10.83 -3.31 -3.84
CA TYR A 140 9.84 -3.81 -2.90
C TYR A 140 9.40 -5.23 -3.26
N ASP A 141 9.15 -6.06 -2.26
CA ASP A 141 8.21 -7.17 -2.40
C ASP A 141 6.81 -6.78 -1.90
N CYS A 142 5.87 -7.74 -1.90
CA CYS A 142 4.49 -7.49 -1.53
C CYS A 142 4.33 -6.98 -0.08
N SER A 143 4.90 -7.67 0.91
CA SER A 143 4.76 -7.31 2.32
C SER A 143 5.56 -6.05 2.67
N GLY A 144 6.72 -5.85 2.03
CA GLY A 144 7.60 -4.68 2.16
C GLY A 144 6.95 -3.41 1.63
N PHE A 145 6.26 -3.49 0.49
CA PHE A 145 5.47 -2.38 -0.04
C PHE A 145 4.31 -2.00 0.89
N THR A 146 3.54 -3.00 1.34
CA THR A 146 2.38 -2.77 2.21
C THR A 146 2.80 -2.10 3.51
N ARG A 147 3.83 -2.62 4.20
CA ARG A 147 4.30 -2.01 5.46
C ARG A 147 4.85 -0.60 5.26
N TYR A 148 5.53 -0.32 4.15
CA TYR A 148 6.00 1.03 3.82
C TYR A 148 4.85 2.02 3.69
N ALA A 149 3.76 1.63 3.02
CA ALA A 149 2.60 2.48 2.81
C ALA A 149 1.89 2.80 4.15
N TYR A 150 1.62 1.77 4.97
CA TYR A 150 0.93 1.91 6.25
C TYR A 150 1.78 2.63 7.32
N ALA A 151 3.10 2.49 7.29
CA ALA A 151 3.97 3.19 8.24
C ALA A 151 3.85 4.72 8.12
N GLY A 152 3.40 5.24 6.97
CA GLY A 152 3.16 6.67 6.76
C GLY A 152 2.17 7.28 7.76
N VAL A 153 1.24 6.49 8.30
CA VAL A 153 0.25 6.93 9.31
C VAL A 153 0.54 6.33 10.69
N GLY A 154 1.76 5.81 10.91
CA GLY A 154 2.16 5.21 12.18
C GLY A 154 1.71 3.76 12.39
N VAL A 155 1.21 3.07 11.36
CA VAL A 155 0.83 1.66 11.46
C VAL A 155 2.01 0.78 11.06
N LEU A 156 2.61 0.10 12.05
CA LEU A 156 3.71 -0.83 11.81
C LEU A 156 3.14 -2.21 11.46
N LEU A 157 3.44 -2.68 10.25
CA LEU A 157 3.11 -4.02 9.80
C LEU A 157 4.37 -4.93 9.78
N PRO A 158 4.20 -6.25 10.05
CA PRO A 158 5.28 -7.23 9.97
C PRO A 158 5.80 -7.39 8.53
N LYS A 159 6.99 -7.97 8.35
CA LYS A 159 7.64 -8.14 7.03
C LYS A 159 7.19 -9.39 6.26
N TYR A 160 6.15 -10.09 6.74
CA TYR A 160 5.62 -11.29 6.12
C TYR A 160 4.12 -11.14 5.84
N SER A 161 3.66 -11.50 4.64
CA SER A 161 2.25 -11.36 4.25
C SER A 161 1.31 -12.22 5.11
N GLY A 162 1.75 -13.42 5.52
CA GLY A 162 0.96 -14.27 6.42
C GLY A 162 0.75 -13.65 7.81
N ASP A 163 1.76 -12.99 8.35
CA ASP A 163 1.61 -12.26 9.62
C ASP A 163 0.78 -10.98 9.45
N GLN A 164 0.90 -10.31 8.29
CA GLN A 164 0.05 -9.16 7.95
C GLN A 164 -1.43 -9.54 7.85
N TYR A 165 -1.74 -10.73 7.36
CA TYR A 165 -3.13 -11.23 7.31
C TYR A 165 -3.75 -11.37 8.70
N ASN A 166 -2.94 -11.71 9.71
CA ASN A 166 -3.39 -11.80 11.10
C ASN A 166 -3.40 -10.44 11.81
N ALA A 167 -2.93 -9.37 11.16
CA ALA A 167 -2.96 -8.03 11.69
C ALA A 167 -4.28 -7.31 11.38
N GLY A 168 -4.73 -6.46 12.30
CA GLY A 168 -5.94 -5.65 12.10
C GLY A 168 -7.24 -6.44 12.24
N ARG A 169 -8.29 -6.00 11.53
CA ARG A 169 -9.64 -6.58 11.59
C ARG A 169 -10.02 -7.16 10.24
N HIS A 170 -10.38 -8.45 10.21
CA HIS A 170 -10.89 -9.12 9.01
C HIS A 170 -12.22 -8.53 8.55
N ILE A 171 -12.38 -8.44 7.24
CA ILE A 171 -13.62 -8.02 6.57
C ILE A 171 -14.00 -9.16 5.61
N PRO A 172 -15.24 -9.69 5.70
CA PRO A 172 -15.70 -10.70 4.75
C PRO A 172 -15.70 -10.18 3.30
N PRO A 173 -15.48 -11.06 2.32
CA PRO A 173 -15.60 -10.72 0.90
C PRO A 173 -17.03 -10.36 0.50
#